data_AF-A0A0F9QXR3-F1
#
_entry.id   AF-A0A0F9QXR3-F1
#
_cell.length_a   1.000
_cell.length_b   1.000
_cell.length_c   1.000
_cell.angle_alpha   90.00
_cell.angle_beta   90.00
_cell.angle_gamma   90.00
#
_symmetry.space_group_name_H-M   'P 1'
#
loop_
_entity.id
_entity.type
_entity.pdbx_description
1 polymer ?
#
loop_
_entity_poly.entity_id
_entity_poly.type
_entity_poly.pdbx_seq_one_letter_code
_entity_poly.pdbx_strand_id
1 'polypeptide(L)'
;MVHFQSKNHLLMWLENNCPRRAVVRALLEGTVEYLGGFSKIPPTTQPGWITKVTSIHGKEWIVAVIAYQNRYGIRILSEVPWRWWNGNAGRCADLMNGDNPEACEHHKLIAEFNFIDGMTE
;
A
#
# COMPACT_ATOMS: atom_id res chain seq x y z
N MET A 1 -5.94 -14.23 -15.50
CA MET A 1 -5.23 -13.72 -14.31
C MET A 1 -5.39 -12.21 -14.32
N VAL A 2 -5.93 -11.60 -13.27
CA VAL A 2 -6.06 -10.13 -13.22
C VAL A 2 -4.66 -9.56 -13.18
N HIS A 3 -4.31 -8.67 -14.11
CA HIS A 3 -3.04 -7.96 -14.10
C HIS A 3 -3.34 -6.49 -13.89
N PHE A 4 -2.81 -5.91 -12.81
CA PHE A 4 -2.98 -4.49 -12.54
C PHE A 4 -2.08 -3.69 -13.48
N GLN A 5 -2.71 -2.98 -14.41
CA GLN A 5 -2.01 -2.10 -15.36
C GLN A 5 -1.92 -0.66 -14.85
N SER A 6 -2.72 -0.30 -13.86
CA SER A 6 -2.79 1.03 -13.27
C SER A 6 -3.31 0.95 -11.83
N LYS A 7 -3.10 2.02 -11.06
CA LYS A 7 -3.68 2.16 -9.71
C LYS A 7 -5.21 2.03 -9.74
N ASN A 8 -5.87 2.54 -10.78
CA ASN A 8 -7.33 2.49 -10.90
C ASN A 8 -7.84 1.05 -10.99
N HIS A 9 -7.16 0.15 -11.72
CA HIS A 9 -7.53 -1.26 -11.76
C HIS A 9 -7.41 -1.92 -10.38
N LEU A 10 -6.40 -1.51 -9.59
CA LEU A 10 -6.21 -2.02 -8.24
C LEU A 10 -7.31 -1.52 -7.28
N LEU A 11 -7.67 -0.24 -7.36
CA LEU A 11 -8.74 0.35 -6.56
C LEU A 11 -10.11 -0.27 -6.90
N MET A 12 -10.43 -0.41 -8.20
CA MET A 12 -11.64 -1.11 -8.64
C MET A 12 -11.68 -2.56 -8.14
N TRP A 13 -10.53 -3.25 -8.15
CA TRP A 13 -10.46 -4.61 -7.63
C TRP A 13 -10.70 -4.63 -6.11
N LEU A 14 -10.15 -3.67 -5.37
CA LEU A 14 -10.39 -3.51 -3.93
C LEU A 14 -11.87 -3.24 -3.63
N GLU A 15 -12.53 -2.36 -4.37
CA GLU A 15 -13.97 -2.07 -4.20
C GLU A 15 -14.83 -3.34 -4.30
N ASN A 16 -14.49 -4.21 -5.24
CA ASN A 16 -15.25 -5.44 -5.50
C ASN A 16 -14.89 -6.61 -4.56
N ASN A 17 -13.68 -6.64 -4.00
CA ASN A 17 -13.16 -7.80 -3.27
C ASN A 17 -12.89 -7.54 -1.78
N CYS A 18 -12.89 -6.28 -1.32
CA CYS A 18 -12.61 -5.97 0.07
C CYS A 18 -13.72 -6.49 1.00
N PRO A 19 -13.42 -7.40 1.95
CA PRO A 19 -14.44 -7.99 2.80
C PRO A 19 -15.05 -6.98 3.78
N ARG A 20 -14.36 -5.86 4.04
CA ARG A 20 -14.79 -4.86 5.01
C ARG A 20 -15.58 -3.75 4.32
N ARG A 21 -16.92 -3.80 4.43
CA ARG A 21 -17.84 -2.80 3.85
C ARG A 21 -17.51 -1.34 4.19
N ALA A 22 -17.01 -1.09 5.40
CA ALA A 22 -16.61 0.27 5.81
C ALA A 22 -15.43 0.81 4.98
N VAL A 23 -14.49 -0.06 4.60
CA VAL A 23 -13.37 0.30 3.71
C VAL A 23 -13.89 0.52 2.30
N VAL A 24 -14.78 -0.34 1.79
CA VAL A 24 -15.41 -0.14 0.47
C VAL A 24 -16.14 1.20 0.40
N ARG A 25 -16.92 1.53 1.42
CA ARG A 25 -17.61 2.83 1.49
C ARG A 25 -16.62 4.00 1.52
N ALA A 26 -15.53 3.87 2.26
CA ALA A 26 -14.49 4.90 2.32
C ALA A 26 -13.69 5.02 1.00
N LEU A 27 -13.56 3.94 0.22
CA LEU A 27 -13.00 3.99 -1.14
C LEU A 27 -13.89 4.81 -2.09
N LEU A 28 -15.22 4.70 -1.95
CA LEU A 28 -16.19 5.37 -2.83
C LEU A 28 -16.48 6.83 -2.43
N GLU A 29 -16.63 7.09 -1.13
CA GLU A 29 -17.11 8.38 -0.61
C GLU A 29 -16.00 9.20 0.04
N GLY A 30 -14.90 8.56 0.45
CA GLY A 30 -13.83 9.17 1.22
C GLY A 30 -12.67 9.68 0.38
N THR A 31 -11.51 9.82 1.02
CA THR A 31 -10.24 10.10 0.35
C THR A 31 -9.39 8.84 0.29
N VAL A 32 -8.69 8.69 -0.82
CA VAL A 32 -7.83 7.54 -1.09
C VAL A 32 -6.46 8.08 -1.47
N GLU A 33 -5.44 7.61 -0.76
CA GLU A 33 -4.05 7.91 -1.03
C GLU A 33 -3.33 6.61 -1.38
N TYR A 34 -2.91 6.49 -2.63
CA TYR A 34 -2.15 5.34 -3.09
C TYR A 34 -0.68 5.49 -2.67
N LEU A 35 -0.19 4.57 -1.83
CA LEU A 35 1.19 4.64 -1.31
C LEU A 35 2.20 3.89 -2.19
N GLY A 36 1.74 3.26 -3.27
CA GLY A 36 2.60 2.57 -4.22
C GLY A 36 2.92 1.13 -3.85
N GLY A 37 4.03 0.65 -4.41
CA GLY A 37 4.44 -0.75 -4.37
C GLY A 37 5.48 -1.03 -3.31
N PHE A 38 5.36 -2.21 -2.69
CA PHE A 38 6.24 -2.70 -1.64
C PHE A 38 6.81 -4.05 -2.04
N SER A 39 8.12 -4.24 -1.87
CA SER A 39 8.78 -5.53 -2.10
C SER A 39 8.34 -6.61 -1.12
N LYS A 40 7.90 -6.19 0.07
CA LYS A 40 7.46 -7.08 1.14
C LYS A 40 6.42 -6.40 2.02
N ILE A 41 5.35 -7.13 2.37
CA ILE A 41 4.32 -6.67 3.30
C ILE A 41 4.24 -7.64 4.49
N PRO A 42 4.85 -7.30 5.64
CA PRO A 42 4.79 -8.12 6.85
C PRO A 42 3.35 -8.44 7.30
N PRO A 43 3.12 -9.62 7.92
CA PRO A 43 4.08 -10.68 8.24
C PRO A 43 4.48 -11.54 7.03
N THR A 44 3.96 -11.26 5.84
CA THR A 44 4.30 -12.03 4.63
C THR A 44 5.65 -11.59 4.05
N THR A 45 6.25 -12.45 3.24
CA THR A 45 7.42 -12.13 2.40
C THR A 45 7.02 -11.72 0.99
N GLN A 46 5.73 -11.57 0.72
CA GLN A 46 5.21 -11.34 -0.61
C GLN A 46 5.16 -9.84 -0.91
N PRO A 47 5.39 -9.45 -2.18
CA PRO A 47 5.24 -8.07 -2.62
C PRO A 47 3.76 -7.71 -2.72
N GLY A 48 3.49 -6.41 -2.85
CA GLY A 48 2.15 -5.92 -3.03
C GLY A 48 2.08 -4.41 -3.11
N TRP A 49 0.88 -3.89 -2.96
CA TRP A 49 0.61 -2.46 -3.00
C TRP A 49 -0.17 -2.04 -1.77
N ILE A 50 0.03 -0.80 -1.34
CA ILE A 50 -0.61 -0.27 -0.14
C ILE A 50 -1.38 0.98 -0.51
N THR A 51 -2.55 1.13 0.08
CA THR A 51 -3.43 2.28 -0.08
C THR A 51 -3.91 2.71 1.29
N LYS A 52 -3.79 4.00 1.58
CA LYS A 52 -4.41 4.61 2.75
C LYS A 52 -5.79 5.12 2.35
N VAL A 53 -6.80 4.73 3.11
CA VAL A 53 -8.19 5.08 2.85
C VAL A 53 -8.73 5.80 4.06
N THR A 54 -9.26 7.00 3.88
CA THR A 54 -9.83 7.81 4.94
C THR A 54 -11.30 8.08 4.64
N SER A 55 -12.18 7.64 5.55
CA SER A 55 -13.62 7.93 5.42
C SER A 55 -13.92 9.42 5.57
N ILE A 56 -15.10 9.82 5.10
CA ILE A 56 -15.66 11.17 5.31
C ILE A 56 -15.73 11.59 6.79
N HIS A 57 -15.72 10.64 7.71
CA HIS A 57 -15.74 10.88 9.16
C HIS A 57 -14.32 10.88 9.78
N GLY A 58 -13.26 10.91 8.96
CA GLY A 58 -11.87 10.98 9.41
C GLY A 58 -11.26 9.66 9.88
N LYS A 59 -11.99 8.54 9.83
CA LYS A 59 -11.43 7.22 10.17
C LYS A 59 -10.56 6.69 9.04
N GLU A 60 -9.34 6.27 9.38
CA GLU A 60 -8.32 5.81 8.44
C GLU A 60 -8.13 4.28 8.48
N TRP A 61 -7.79 3.71 7.33
CA TRP A 61 -7.33 2.34 7.18
C TRP A 61 -6.15 2.27 6.23
N ILE A 62 -5.14 1.49 6.59
CA ILE A 62 -4.04 1.12 5.69
C ILE A 62 -4.40 -0.25 5.11
N VAL A 63 -4.67 -0.29 3.81
CA VAL A 63 -5.11 -1.49 3.10
C VAL A 63 -4.00 -1.96 2.19
N ALA A 64 -3.59 -3.21 2.36
CA ALA A 64 -2.59 -3.87 1.53
C ALA A 64 -3.24 -4.89 0.59
N VAL A 65 -2.86 -4.82 -0.69
CA VAL A 65 -3.12 -5.87 -1.69
C VAL A 65 -1.84 -6.66 -1.87
N ILE A 66 -1.84 -7.91 -1.44
CA ILE A 66 -0.68 -8.81 -1.47
C ILE A 66 -0.77 -9.69 -2.71
N ALA A 67 0.30 -9.72 -3.51
CA ALA A 67 0.40 -10.55 -4.71
C ALA A 67 1.03 -11.91 -4.36
N TYR A 68 0.20 -12.95 -4.25
CA TYR A 68 0.67 -14.34 -4.19
C TYR A 68 0.79 -14.90 -5.60
N GLN A 69 1.50 -16.02 -5.76
CA GLN A 69 1.77 -16.67 -7.07
C GLN A 69 0.54 -16.77 -7.99
N ASN A 70 -0.64 -17.12 -7.45
CA ASN A 70 -1.85 -17.35 -8.25
C ASN A 70 -3.08 -16.55 -7.79
N ARG A 71 -2.92 -15.63 -6.82
CA ARG A 71 -4.06 -14.88 -6.26
C ARG A 71 -3.62 -13.59 -5.60
N TYR A 72 -4.57 -12.69 -5.40
CA TYR A 72 -4.40 -11.51 -4.57
C TYR A 72 -5.09 -11.72 -3.22
N GLY A 73 -4.48 -11.20 -2.16
CA GLY A 73 -5.10 -11.15 -0.83
C GLY A 73 -5.18 -9.73 -0.32
N ILE A 74 -6.17 -9.46 0.53
CA ILE A 74 -6.37 -8.15 1.15
C ILE A 74 -6.02 -8.25 2.63
N ARG A 75 -5.25 -7.28 3.13
CA ARG A 75 -4.99 -7.12 4.57
C ARG A 75 -5.18 -5.68 5.00
N ILE A 76 -5.60 -5.49 6.24
CA ILE A 76 -5.60 -4.19 6.89
C ILE A 76 -4.39 -4.17 7.82
N LEU A 77 -3.53 -3.18 7.67
CA LEU A 77 -2.32 -2.99 8.46
C LEU A 77 -2.57 -1.96 9.55
N SER A 78 -1.81 -2.07 10.65
CA SER A 78 -1.73 -1.05 11.70
C SER A 78 -0.81 0.11 11.30
N GLU A 79 0.25 -0.19 10.56
CA GLU A 79 1.27 0.75 10.13
C GLU A 79 1.76 0.42 8.72
N VAL A 80 2.35 1.42 8.04
CA VAL A 80 2.93 1.23 6.71
C VAL A 80 4.37 0.74 6.86
N PRO A 81 4.75 -0.39 6.25
CA PRO A 81 6.09 -0.94 6.35
C PRO A 81 7.07 -0.24 5.39
N TRP A 82 7.30 1.06 5.62
CA TRP A 82 8.03 1.98 4.71
C TRP A 82 9.41 1.50 4.26
N ARG A 83 10.12 0.71 5.07
CA ARG A 83 11.42 0.11 4.71
C ARG A 83 11.38 -0.71 3.42
N TRP A 84 10.22 -1.31 3.12
CA TRP A 84 10.03 -2.16 1.95
C TRP A 84 9.41 -1.42 0.77
N TRP A 85 9.25 -0.10 0.89
CA TRP A 85 8.76 0.73 -0.19
C TRP A 85 9.76 0.72 -1.35
N ASN A 86 9.23 0.40 -2.53
CA ASN A 86 10.02 0.10 -3.73
C ASN A 86 9.85 1.15 -4.82
N GLY A 87 9.14 2.26 -4.55
CA GLY A 87 8.90 3.28 -5.56
C GLY A 87 10.17 3.69 -6.30
N ASN A 88 9.97 4.21 -7.52
CA ASN A 88 11.03 4.60 -8.45
C ASN A 88 11.92 3.45 -9.01
N ALA A 89 11.53 2.18 -8.86
CA ALA A 89 12.24 1.04 -9.48
C ALA A 89 11.51 0.47 -10.71
N GLY A 90 11.86 0.94 -11.92
CA GLY A 90 11.69 0.18 -13.17
C GLY A 90 10.52 0.56 -14.11
N ARG A 91 10.22 -0.32 -15.07
CA ARG A 91 9.30 -0.09 -16.22
C ARG A 91 7.82 0.13 -15.87
N CYS A 92 7.42 -0.03 -14.60
CA CYS A 92 6.04 0.15 -14.11
C CYS A 92 5.97 1.22 -13.01
N ALA A 93 6.68 2.33 -13.21
CA ALA A 93 6.76 3.45 -12.26
C ALA A 93 5.37 3.90 -11.76
N ASP A 94 4.37 3.97 -12.64
CA ASP A 94 3.01 4.43 -12.29
C ASP A 94 2.31 3.58 -11.22
N LEU A 95 2.60 2.28 -11.15
CA LEU A 95 2.02 1.41 -10.12
C LEU A 95 2.87 1.36 -8.86
N MET A 96 4.17 1.67 -8.94
CA MET A 96 5.08 1.52 -7.81
C MET A 96 5.26 2.81 -7.01
N ASN A 97 5.06 3.98 -7.62
CA ASN A 97 5.44 5.27 -7.07
C ASN A 97 4.48 5.84 -6.01
N GLY A 98 3.22 5.41 -5.99
CA GLY A 98 2.22 6.08 -5.17
C GLY A 98 1.80 7.44 -5.75
N ASP A 99 0.89 8.13 -5.06
CA ASP A 99 0.37 9.44 -5.44
C ASP A 99 1.34 10.58 -5.09
N ASN A 100 2.13 10.42 -4.01
CA ASN A 100 3.17 11.36 -3.60
C ASN A 100 4.51 10.61 -3.37
N PRO A 101 5.31 10.42 -4.43
CA PRO A 101 6.52 9.60 -4.36
C PRO A 101 7.59 10.21 -3.44
N GLU A 102 7.74 11.53 -3.43
CA GLU A 102 8.71 12.24 -2.58
C GLU A 102 8.42 12.04 -1.09
N ALA A 103 7.14 12.13 -0.71
CA ALA A 103 6.73 11.87 0.67
C ALA A 103 6.96 10.40 1.06
N CYS A 104 6.67 9.46 0.17
CA CYS A 104 6.89 8.03 0.41
C CYS A 104 8.38 7.71 0.59
N GLU A 105 9.24 8.30 -0.24
CA GLU A 105 10.70 8.17 -0.13
C GLU A 105 11.22 8.77 1.18
N HIS A 106 10.71 9.94 1.58
CA HIS A 106 11.06 10.54 2.86
C HIS A 106 10.69 9.64 4.05
N HIS A 107 9.50 9.04 4.04
CA HIS A 107 9.09 8.09 5.07
C HIS A 107 9.95 6.83 5.09
N LYS A 108 10.39 6.33 3.93
CA LYS A 108 11.33 5.22 3.83
C LYS A 108 12.66 5.56 4.50
N LEU A 109 13.25 6.71 4.17
CA LEU A 109 14.53 7.14 4.75
C LEU A 109 14.46 7.27 6.29
N ILE A 110 13.37 7.83 6.82
CA ILE A 110 13.13 7.88 8.28
C ILE A 110 13.04 6.46 8.87
N ALA A 111 12.32 5.55 8.21
CA ALA A 111 12.15 4.19 8.70
C ALA A 111 13.47 3.39 8.68
N GLU A 112 14.34 3.65 7.70
CA GLU A 112 15.70 3.10 7.61
C GLU A 112 16.60 3.67 8.71
N PHE A 113 16.57 5.00 8.93
CA PHE A 113 17.33 5.65 10.00
C PHE A 113 16.96 5.09 11.39
N ASN A 114 15.67 5.04 11.71
CA ASN A 114 15.17 4.48 12.97
C ASN A 114 15.50 2.98 13.14
N PHE A 115 15.78 2.26 12.05
CA PHE A 115 16.25 0.87 12.17
C PHE A 115 17.66 0.78 12.72
N ILE A 116 18.53 1.61 12.17
CA ILE A 116 19.96 1.59 12.43
C ILE A 116 20.20 2.00 13.89
N ASP A 117 19.54 3.07 14.34
CA ASP A 117 19.65 3.53 15.74
C ASP A 117 19.11 2.50 16.74
N GLY A 118 18.03 1.80 16.41
CA GLY A 118 17.46 0.73 17.24
C GLY A 118 18.30 -0.55 17.29
N MET A 119 19.39 -0.65 16.52
CA MET A 119 20.35 -1.76 16.59
C MET A 119 21.62 -1.40 17.38
N THR A 120 21.78 -0.15 17.80
CA THR A 120 22.95 0.34 18.55
C THR A 120 22.76 0.39 20.07
N GLU A 121 21.62 -0.06 20.59
CA GLU A 121 21.33 -0.28 22.03
C GLU A 121 21.31 -1.78 22.38
#